data_AF-A0A7C3C3R9-F1
#
_entry.id   AF-A0A7C3C3R9-F1
#
_cell.length_a   1.000
_cell.length_b   1.000
_cell.length_c   1.000
_cell.angle_alpha   90.00
_cell.angle_beta   90.00
_cell.angle_gamma   90.00
#
_symmetry.space_group_name_H-M   'P 1'
#
loop_
_entity.id
_entity.type
_entity.pdbx_description
1 polymer ?
#
loop_
_entity_poly.entity_id
_entity_poly.type
_entity_poly.pdbx_seq_one_letter_code
_entity_poly.pdbx_strand_id
1 'polypeptide(L)' 'MIRIEKQAWRKIAAHAEATYPNECCGALLGVSENGAKVVKEAVELENAYAGSQRDRYEVRPEDLLQADRAARDRGLDL' A
#
# COMPACT_ATOMS: atom_id res chain seq x y z
N MET A 1 14.42 -5.18 9.16
CA MET A 1 13.58 -4.26 9.95
C MET A 1 12.85 -3.34 8.98
N ILE A 2 11.57 -3.03 9.22
CA ILE A 2 10.80 -2.07 8.41
C ILE A 2 10.52 -0.82 9.24
N ARG A 3 10.69 0.35 8.64
CA ARG A 3 10.35 1.66 9.22
C ARG A 3 9.35 2.33 8.30
N ILE A 4 8.26 2.84 8.87
CA ILE A 4 7.22 3.55 8.12
C ILE A 4 7.27 5.01 8.49
N GLU A 5 7.38 5.89 7.51
CA GLU A 5 7.32 7.33 7.74
C GLU A 5 5.94 7.75 8.22
N LYS A 6 5.91 8.79 9.05
CA LYS A 6 4.69 9.24 9.74
C LYS A 6 3.55 9.58 8.78
N GLN A 7 3.88 10.12 7.60
CA GLN A 7 2.88 10.47 6.59
C GLN A 7 2.28 9.22 5.93
N ALA A 8 3.12 8.25 5.54
CA ALA A 8 2.66 6.96 5.04
C ALA A 8 1.79 6.24 6.09
N TRP A 9 2.21 6.22 7.36
CA TRP A 9 1.43 5.61 8.45
C TRP A 9 0.04 6.23 8.59
N ARG A 10 -0.06 7.56 8.59
CA ARG A 10 -1.36 8.26 8.69
C ARG A 10 -2.28 7.91 7.53
N LYS A 11 -1.72 7.77 6.33
CA LYS A 11 -2.49 7.40 5.14
C LYS A 11 -3.01 5.97 5.23
N ILE A 12 -2.18 5.03 5.70
CA ILE A 12 -2.60 3.65 5.97
C ILE A 12 -3.75 3.63 6.99
N ALA A 13 -3.61 4.36 8.10
CA ALA A 13 -4.64 4.40 9.15
C ALA A 13 -5.96 4.99 8.62
N ALA A 14 -5.91 6.11 7.89
CA ALA A 14 -7.09 6.73 7.30
C ALA A 14 -7.80 5.82 6.29
N HIS A 15 -7.04 5.10 5.46
CA HIS A 15 -7.60 4.14 4.49
C HIS A 15 -8.27 2.96 5.19
N ALA A 16 -7.62 2.43 6.23
CA ALA A 16 -8.17 1.34 7.04
C ALA A 16 -9.47 1.77 7.74
N GLU A 17 -9.51 2.98 8.32
CA GLU A 17 -10.73 3.54 8.93
C GLU A 17 -11.85 3.72 7.90
N ALA A 18 -11.54 4.23 6.72
CA ALA A 18 -12.53 4.46 5.65
C ALA A 18 -13.04 3.15 5.02
N THR A 19 -12.22 2.10 5.00
CA THR A 19 -12.57 0.81 4.38
C THR A 19 -13.33 -0.11 5.34
N TYR A 20 -13.24 0.13 6.66
CA TYR A 20 -13.95 -0.67 7.65
C TYR A 20 -15.47 -0.72 7.37
N PRO A 21 -16.12 -1.90 7.40
CA PRO A 21 -15.67 -3.19 7.96
C PRO A 21 -15.01 -4.14 6.97
N ASN A 22 -14.70 -3.68 5.74
CA ASN A 22 -14.02 -4.49 4.75
C ASN A 22 -12.50 -4.46 4.97
N GLU A 23 -11.83 -5.48 4.46
CA GLU A 23 -10.39 -5.63 4.46
C GLU A 23 -9.77 -4.54 3.58
N CYS A 24 -8.81 -3.83 4.17
CA CYS A 24 -8.10 -2.72 3.55
C CYS A 24 -6.83 -3.23 2.85
N CYS A 25 -6.67 -2.94 1.57
CA CYS A 25 -5.47 -3.27 0.81
C CYS A 25 -4.80 -2.03 0.20
N GLY A 26 -3.52 -2.16 -0.12
CA GLY A 26 -2.71 -1.06 -0.61
C GLY A 26 -1.29 -1.51 -0.95
N ALA A 27 -0.51 -0.56 -1.46
CA ALA A 27 0.90 -0.72 -1.77
C ALA A 27 1.75 0.22 -0.91
N LEU A 28 2.93 -0.24 -0.47
CA LEU A 28 3.87 0.56 0.31
C LEU A 28 5.08 0.85 -0.55
N LEU A 29 5.39 2.12 -0.77
CA LEU A 29 6.51 2.55 -1.60
C LEU A 29 7.63 3.09 -0.73
N GLY A 30 8.86 2.70 -1.02
CA GLY A 30 9.98 3.00 -0.15
C GLY A 30 11.33 2.74 -0.77
N VAL A 31 12.34 2.64 0.10
CA VAL A 31 13.72 2.37 -0.28
C VAL A 31 14.31 1.35 0.67
N SER A 32 15.32 0.62 0.20
CA SER A 32 16.15 -0.23 1.05
C SER A 32 17.46 0.49 1.38
N GLU A 33 17.63 0.91 2.62
CA GLU A 33 18.82 1.64 3.10
C GLU A 33 19.42 0.90 4.30
N ASN A 34 20.73 0.63 4.27
CA ASN A 34 21.47 0.04 5.39
C ASN A 34 20.86 -1.26 5.96
N GLY A 35 20.28 -2.11 5.11
CA GLY A 35 19.62 -3.36 5.53
C GLY A 35 18.23 -3.18 6.15
N ALA A 36 17.66 -1.97 6.11
CA ALA A 36 16.31 -1.68 6.53
C ALA A 36 15.44 -1.20 5.35
N LYS A 37 14.17 -1.59 5.35
CA LYS A 37 13.16 -1.05 4.42
C LYS A 37 12.54 0.19 5.03
N VAL A 38 12.58 1.32 4.33
CA VAL A 38 11.98 2.58 4.76
C VAL A 38 10.82 2.90 3.82
N VAL A 39 9.60 2.75 4.31
CA VAL A 39 8.37 3.11 3.59
C VAL A 39 8.20 4.62 3.70
N LYS A 40 8.26 5.29 2.55
CA LYS A 40 8.09 6.75 2.42
C LYS A 40 6.65 7.11 2.09
N GLU A 41 5.99 6.28 1.30
CA GLU A 41 4.63 6.53 0.83
C GLU A 41 3.74 5.29 0.93
N ALA A 42 2.44 5.53 1.08
CA ALA A 42 1.42 4.50 0.98
C ALA A 42 0.48 4.85 -0.18
N VAL A 43 0.11 3.84 -0.95
CA VAL A 43 -0.82 3.93 -2.08
C VAL A 43 -2.05 3.12 -1.71
N GLU A 44 -3.19 3.78 -1.71
CA GLU A 44 -4.49 3.17 -1.47
C GLU A 44 -4.88 2.39 -2.72
N LEU A 45 -5.23 1.11 -2.55
CA LEU A 45 -5.74 0.27 -3.61
C LEU A 45 -7.15 -0.18 -3.25
N GLU A 46 -7.96 -0.42 -4.27
CA GLU A 46 -9.31 -0.93 -4.10
C GLU A 46 -9.28 -2.45 -3.97
N ASN A 47 -10.08 -2.98 -3.04
CA ASN A 47 -10.28 -4.42 -2.92
C ASN A 47 -11.18 -4.90 -4.07
N ALA A 48 -10.59 -5.61 -5.03
CA ALA A 48 -11.29 -6.11 -6.21
C ALA A 48 -11.97 -7.48 -6.00
N TYR A 49 -11.90 -8.04 -4.78
CA TYR A 49 -12.50 -9.33 -4.51
C TYR A 49 -14.03 -9.25 -4.63
N ALA A 50 -14.61 -10.02 -5.55
CA ALA A 50 -16.06 -9.96 -5.83
C ALA A 50 -16.95 -10.54 -4.71
N GLY A 51 -16.37 -11.31 -3.78
CA GLY A 51 -17.10 -11.93 -2.67
C GLY A 51 -17.14 -11.06 -1.41
N SER A 52 -17.40 -11.68 -0.26
CA SER A 52 -17.28 -11.01 1.04
C SER A 52 -15.86 -10.49 1.24
N GLN A 53 -15.72 -9.19 1.40
CA GLN A 53 -14.44 -8.50 1.56
C GLN A 53 -14.01 -8.33 3.01
N ARG A 54 -14.72 -8.91 4.00
CA ARG A 54 -14.47 -8.63 5.43
C ARG A 54 -13.09 -9.06 5.93
N ASP A 55 -12.52 -10.10 5.35
CA ASP A 55 -11.27 -10.74 5.76
C ASP A 55 -10.44 -11.20 4.54
N ARG A 56 -10.83 -10.78 3.34
CA ARG A 56 -10.19 -11.16 2.08
C ARG A 56 -10.11 -9.98 1.15
N TYR A 57 -8.96 -9.85 0.51
CA TYR A 57 -8.73 -8.88 -0.54
C TYR A 57 -8.17 -9.50 -1.81
N GLU A 58 -8.40 -8.81 -2.92
CA GLU A 58 -7.75 -9.07 -4.20
C GLU A 58 -7.28 -7.73 -4.76
N VAL A 59 -6.02 -7.69 -5.21
CA VAL A 59 -5.48 -6.52 -5.91
C VAL A 59 -5.43 -6.85 -7.38
N ARG A 60 -5.98 -5.97 -8.22
CA ARG A 60 -5.96 -6.18 -9.66
C ARG A 60 -4.52 -6.08 -10.20
N PRO A 61 -4.11 -6.90 -11.17
CA PRO A 61 -2.78 -6.80 -11.76
C PRO A 61 -2.43 -5.40 -12.28
N GLU A 62 -3.40 -4.69 -12.86
CA GLU A 62 -3.23 -3.32 -13.35
C GLU A 62 -2.92 -2.31 -12.25
N ASP A 63 -3.52 -2.47 -11.07
CA ASP A 63 -3.27 -1.59 -9.92
C ASP A 63 -1.85 -1.79 -9.39
N LEU A 64 -1.39 -3.06 -9.35
CA LEU A 64 -0.04 -3.40 -8.96
C LEU A 64 1.00 -2.83 -9.93
N LEU A 65 0.75 -2.96 -11.24
CA LEU A 65 1.61 -2.40 -12.28
C LEU A 65 1.65 -0.88 -12.24
N GLN A 66 0.52 -0.22 -11.94
CA GLN A 66 0.47 1.23 -11.76
C GLN A 66 1.25 1.67 -10.51
N ALA A 67 1.12 0.95 -9.39
CA ALA A 67 1.87 1.23 -8.17
C ALA A 67 3.39 1.09 -8.40
N ASP A 68 3.83 0.02 -9.07
CA ASP A 68 5.23 -0.20 -9.42
C ASP A 68 5.79 0.88 -10.35
N ARG A 69 5.00 1.32 -11.35
CA ARG A 69 5.38 2.48 -12.20
C ARG A 69 5.49 3.77 -11.39
N ALA A 70 4.51 4.07 -10.53
CA ALA A 70 4.52 5.25 -9.68
C ALA A 70 5.71 5.25 -8.69
N ALA A 71 6.12 4.07 -8.22
CA ALA A 71 7.33 3.92 -7.41
C ALA A 71 8.57 4.35 -8.21
N ARG A 72 8.76 3.77 -9.41
CA ARG A 72 9.90 4.09 -10.28
C ARG A 72 9.97 5.56 -10.65
N ASP A 73 8.84 6.18 -11.00
CA ASP A 73 8.76 7.61 -11.35
C ASP A 73 9.21 8.53 -10.20
N ARG A 74 9.16 8.04 -8.95
CA ARG A 74 9.56 8.75 -7.73
C ARG A 74 10.92 8.28 -7.19
N GLY A 75 11.61 7.39 -7.89
CA GLY A 75 12.86 6.79 -7.44
C GLY A 75 12.69 5.91 -6.19
N LEU A 76 11.51 5.30 -6.04
CA LEU A 76 11.16 4.36 -4.97
C LEU A 76 10.97 2.96 -5.55
N ASP A 77 10.96 1.98 -4.65
CA ASP A 77 10.59 0.60 -4.92
C ASP A 77 9.26 0.26 -4.23
N LEU A 78 8.54 -0.70 -4.82
CA LEU A 78 7.36 -1.35 -4.22
C LEU A 78 7.78 -2.49 -3.27
#